data_AF-A0A522AQ44-F1
#
_entry.id   AF-A0A522AQ44-F1
#
_cell.length_a   1.000
_cell.length_b   1.000
_cell.length_c   1.000
_cell.angle_alpha   90.00
_cell.angle_beta   90.00
_cell.angle_gamma   90.00
#
_symmetry.space_group_name_H-M   'P 1'
#
loop_
_entity.id
_entity.type
_entity.pdbx_description
1 polymer ?
#
loop_
_entity_poly.entity_id
_entity_poly.type
_entity_poly.pdbx_seq_one_letter_code
_entity_poly.pdbx_strand_id
1 'polypeptide(L)'
;MSRRERRQQDRLDRPVRERPRVASSRTRRPAWQSPLFLVTVAAVVVGGALVLLSTRPQPASSGGSLFGPPTAYATEIVSGESVGSAEAPVVLEVYSDFQCPVCARFVRDQFPTLKRQFIDAGVLRRSEEH
;
A
#
# COMPACT_ATOMS: atom_id res chain seq x y z
N MET A 1 -53.19 3.55 78.95
CA MET A 1 -52.28 2.83 78.05
C MET A 1 -51.63 1.62 78.72
N SER A 2 -52.06 0.44 78.32
CA SER A 2 -51.60 -0.86 78.81
C SER A 2 -50.20 -1.20 78.27
N ARG A 3 -49.48 -2.12 78.96
CA ARG A 3 -48.17 -2.60 78.50
C ARG A 3 -48.25 -3.33 77.15
N ARG A 4 -49.43 -3.87 76.80
CA ARG A 4 -49.66 -4.55 75.51
C ARG A 4 -49.72 -3.57 74.36
N GLU A 5 -50.42 -2.44 74.54
CA GLU A 5 -50.54 -1.39 73.51
C GLU A 5 -49.19 -0.77 73.15
N ARG A 6 -48.34 -0.49 74.15
CA ARG A 6 -46.99 0.06 73.91
C ARG A 6 -46.12 -0.84 73.02
N ARG A 7 -46.18 -2.16 73.22
CA ARG A 7 -45.42 -3.13 72.40
C ARG A 7 -45.94 -3.23 70.97
N GLN A 8 -47.22 -2.93 70.76
CA GLN A 8 -47.83 -2.95 69.44
C GLN A 8 -47.44 -1.70 68.65
N GLN A 9 -47.38 -0.54 69.32
CA GLN A 9 -46.91 0.70 68.72
C GLN A 9 -45.42 0.64 68.33
N ASP A 10 -44.55 0.10 69.19
CA ASP A 10 -43.13 -0.11 68.86
C ASP A 10 -42.89 -1.02 67.64
N ARG A 11 -43.81 -1.95 67.36
CA ARG A 11 -43.72 -2.80 66.17
C ARG A 11 -44.17 -2.09 64.90
N LEU A 12 -45.14 -1.20 65.00
CA LEU A 12 -45.62 -0.39 63.88
C LEU A 12 -44.60 0.70 63.52
N ASP A 13 -43.95 1.29 64.51
CA ASP A 13 -42.94 2.34 64.31
C ASP A 13 -41.57 1.80 63.88
N ARG A 14 -41.40 0.48 63.79
CA ARG A 14 -40.11 -0.09 63.38
C ARG A 14 -39.91 0.11 61.87
N PRO A 15 -38.93 0.94 61.44
CA PRO A 15 -38.72 1.17 60.02
C PRO A 15 -38.23 -0.11 59.34
N VAL A 16 -38.90 -0.50 58.26
CA VAL A 16 -38.49 -1.63 57.42
C VAL A 16 -37.20 -1.22 56.73
N ARG A 17 -36.07 -1.77 57.21
CA ARG A 17 -34.75 -1.49 56.63
C ARG A 17 -34.62 -2.25 55.32
N GLU A 18 -34.88 -1.57 54.21
CA GLU A 18 -34.64 -2.10 52.88
C GLU A 18 -33.16 -2.52 52.77
N ARG A 19 -32.94 -3.81 52.48
CA ARG A 19 -31.60 -4.29 52.16
C ARG A 19 -31.25 -3.75 50.77
N PRO A 20 -30.18 -2.97 50.61
CA PRO A 20 -29.80 -2.49 49.29
C PRO A 20 -29.49 -3.73 48.43
N ARG A 21 -30.29 -3.92 47.36
CA ARG A 21 -29.96 -4.87 46.32
C ARG A 21 -28.68 -4.35 45.68
N VAL A 22 -27.56 -5.02 45.93
CA VAL A 22 -26.30 -4.73 45.24
C VAL A 22 -26.51 -5.12 43.78
N ALA A 23 -26.97 -4.15 42.98
CA ALA A 23 -26.99 -4.28 41.54
C ALA A 23 -25.53 -4.24 41.07
N SER A 24 -24.97 -5.41 40.78
CA SER A 24 -23.70 -5.51 40.06
C SER A 24 -23.91 -4.97 38.64
N SER A 25 -23.81 -3.66 38.47
CA SER A 25 -23.69 -3.04 37.16
C SER A 25 -22.30 -3.34 36.63
N ARG A 26 -22.14 -4.50 35.97
CA ARG A 26 -21.03 -4.71 35.07
C ARG A 26 -21.20 -3.69 33.94
N THR A 27 -20.52 -2.55 34.06
CA THR A 27 -20.51 -1.48 33.06
C THR A 27 -20.04 -2.10 31.76
N ARG A 28 -21.00 -2.42 30.88
CA ARG A 28 -20.69 -2.85 29.53
C ARG A 28 -20.07 -1.64 28.85
N ARG A 29 -18.74 -1.64 28.71
CA ARG A 29 -18.06 -0.64 27.89
C ARG A 29 -18.73 -0.66 26.51
N PRO A 30 -19.06 0.50 25.92
CA PRO A 30 -19.69 0.55 24.61
C PRO A 30 -18.82 -0.23 23.61
N ALA A 31 -19.44 -0.95 22.69
CA ALA A 31 -18.74 -1.85 21.75
C ALA A 31 -17.59 -1.15 20.99
N TRP A 32 -17.71 0.17 20.80
CA TRP A 32 -16.72 1.05 20.19
C TRP A 32 -15.41 1.23 20.99
N GLN A 33 -15.45 0.99 22.31
CA GLN A 33 -14.28 1.03 23.20
C GLN A 33 -13.64 -0.36 23.40
N SER A 34 -14.06 -1.37 22.64
CA SER A 34 -13.40 -2.68 22.68
C SER A 34 -12.03 -2.60 21.99
N PRO A 35 -10.98 -3.23 22.57
CA PRO A 35 -9.65 -3.23 21.95
C PRO A 35 -9.67 -3.90 20.57
N LEU A 36 -10.55 -4.89 20.38
CA LEU A 36 -10.79 -5.54 19.09
C LEU A 36 -11.28 -4.56 18.02
N PHE A 37 -12.19 -3.64 18.37
CA PHE A 37 -12.67 -2.64 17.42
C PHE A 37 -11.57 -1.66 17.00
N LEU A 38 -10.69 -1.25 17.93
CA LEU A 38 -9.57 -0.36 17.60
C LEU A 38 -8.55 -1.05 16.67
N VAL A 39 -8.25 -2.33 16.92
CA VAL A 39 -7.31 -3.10 16.09
C VAL A 39 -7.85 -3.31 14.68
N THR A 40 -9.14 -3.65 14.53
CA THR A 40 -9.73 -3.85 13.20
C THR A 40 -9.76 -2.56 12.39
N VAL A 41 -10.13 -1.44 13.01
CA VAL A 41 -10.10 -0.13 12.33
C VAL A 41 -8.68 0.25 11.90
N ALA A 42 -7.69 0.08 12.79
CA ALA A 42 -6.30 0.35 12.45
C ALA A 42 -5.81 -0.52 11.28
N ALA A 43 -6.13 -1.82 11.28
CA ALA A 43 -5.76 -2.72 10.19
C ALA A 43 -6.40 -2.31 8.84
N VAL A 44 -7.68 -1.90 8.85
CA VAL A 44 -8.36 -1.41 7.64
C VAL A 44 -7.73 -0.10 7.13
N VAL A 45 -7.39 0.82 8.02
CA VAL A 45 -6.72 2.08 7.64
C VAL A 45 -5.35 1.82 7.04
N VAL A 46 -4.53 0.97 7.66
CA VAL A 46 -3.20 0.63 7.16
C VAL A 46 -3.28 -0.12 5.83
N GLY A 47 -4.16 -1.12 5.73
CA GLY A 47 -4.37 -1.86 4.48
C GLY A 47 -4.88 -0.95 3.36
N GLY A 48 -5.85 -0.08 3.66
CA GLY A 48 -6.37 0.92 2.73
C GLY A 48 -5.30 1.91 2.27
N ALA A 49 -4.47 2.40 3.20
CA ALA A 49 -3.34 3.28 2.87
C ALA A 49 -2.30 2.58 2.00
N LEU A 50 -1.96 1.31 2.27
CA LEU A 50 -1.03 0.54 1.45
C LEU A 50 -1.58 0.30 0.04
N VAL A 51 -2.86 -0.04 -0.09
CA VAL A 51 -3.53 -0.17 -1.39
C VAL A 51 -3.53 1.18 -2.12
N LEU A 52 -3.93 2.26 -1.45
CA LEU A 52 -3.92 3.62 -2.00
C LEU A 52 -2.53 4.10 -2.42
N LEU A 53 -1.47 3.70 -1.71
CA LEU A 53 -0.08 4.01 -2.09
C LEU A 53 0.39 3.16 -3.27
N SER A 54 -0.01 1.89 -3.33
CA SER A 54 0.38 0.95 -4.39
C SER A 54 -0.36 1.20 -5.71
N THR A 55 -1.59 1.70 -5.64
CA THR A 55 -2.41 2.05 -6.81
C THR A 55 -2.28 3.52 -7.21
N ARG A 56 -1.44 4.32 -6.54
CA ARG A 56 -1.10 5.66 -7.04
C ARG A 56 -0.65 5.45 -8.49
N PRO A 57 -1.37 6.01 -9.47
CA PRO A 57 -0.88 6.03 -10.82
C PRO A 57 0.49 6.68 -10.73
N GLN A 58 1.56 5.93 -10.99
CA GLN A 58 2.77 6.57 -11.47
C GLN A 58 2.29 7.47 -12.60
N PRO A 59 2.70 8.76 -12.65
CA PRO A 59 2.36 9.59 -13.77
C PRO A 59 2.89 8.90 -15.03
N ALA A 60 2.02 8.12 -15.66
CA ALA A 60 2.02 7.97 -17.08
C ALA A 60 1.76 9.40 -17.54
N SER A 61 2.80 10.02 -18.11
CA SER A 61 2.67 11.23 -18.89
C SER A 61 1.80 10.88 -20.10
N SER A 62 0.50 10.71 -19.85
CA SER A 62 -0.56 10.50 -20.80
C SER A 62 -1.61 11.57 -20.51
N GLY A 63 -1.17 12.83 -20.52
CA GLY A 63 -2.00 13.91 -20.99
C GLY A 63 -1.83 13.95 -22.50
N GLY A 64 -2.93 13.98 -23.25
CA GLY A 64 -2.95 13.99 -24.71
C GLY A 64 -2.20 15.19 -25.30
N SER A 65 -0.89 15.05 -25.43
CA SER A 65 -0.10 15.65 -26.50
C SER A 65 0.16 14.52 -27.48
N LEU A 66 -0.01 14.79 -28.77
CA LEU A 66 0.67 13.99 -29.79
C LEU A 66 2.12 13.86 -29.33
N PHE A 67 2.61 12.63 -29.23
CA PHE A 67 3.99 12.33 -28.84
C PHE A 67 4.86 12.92 -29.96
N GLY A 68 5.25 14.18 -29.81
CA GLY A 68 6.23 14.80 -30.70
C GLY A 68 7.52 14.02 -30.52
N PRO A 69 8.15 13.53 -31.60
CA PRO A 69 9.42 12.85 -31.47
C PRO A 69 10.38 13.78 -30.72
N PRO A 70 11.08 13.33 -29.67
CA PRO A 70 12.14 14.12 -29.08
C PRO A 70 13.10 14.59 -30.18
N THR A 71 13.47 15.87 -30.15
CA THR A 71 14.28 16.52 -31.20
C THR A 71 15.73 16.05 -31.22
N ALA A 72 16.11 15.17 -30.29
CA ALA A 72 17.41 14.53 -30.25
C ALA A 72 17.27 13.11 -29.69
N TYR A 73 17.76 12.15 -30.45
CA TYR A 73 17.99 10.78 -30.01
C TYR A 73 19.48 10.49 -30.13
N ALA A 74 20.04 9.66 -29.25
CA ALA A 74 21.39 9.15 -29.46
C ALA A 74 21.39 8.29 -30.72
N THR A 75 22.32 8.54 -31.64
CA THR A 75 22.42 7.82 -32.92
C THR A 75 22.54 6.31 -32.73
N GLU A 76 23.21 5.88 -31.67
CA GLU A 76 23.36 4.45 -31.28
C GLU A 76 22.04 3.74 -30.95
N ILE A 77 20.97 4.49 -30.69
CA ILE A 77 19.64 3.95 -30.37
C ILE A 77 18.74 3.98 -31.62
N VAL A 78 18.98 4.91 -32.56
CA VAL A 78 18.08 5.12 -33.71
C VAL A 78 18.58 4.47 -34.99
N SER A 79 19.87 4.20 -35.12
CA SER A 79 20.42 3.62 -36.35
C SER A 79 20.02 2.16 -36.58
N GLY A 80 19.30 1.51 -35.65
CA GLY A 80 19.03 0.07 -35.70
C GLY A 80 20.32 -0.75 -35.68
N GLU A 81 21.43 -0.14 -35.33
CA GLU A 81 22.73 -0.76 -35.43
C GLU A 81 22.98 -1.58 -34.18
N SER A 82 23.38 -2.82 -34.39
CA SER A 82 23.70 -3.71 -33.28
C SER A 82 24.91 -3.18 -32.50
N VAL A 83 24.82 -3.19 -31.17
CA VAL A 83 25.83 -2.61 -30.28
C VAL A 83 26.61 -3.73 -29.59
N GLY A 84 27.94 -3.71 -29.73
CA GLY A 84 28.85 -4.71 -29.16
C GLY A 84 29.67 -5.45 -30.22
N SER A 85 30.58 -6.31 -29.76
CA SER A 85 31.43 -7.14 -30.64
C SER A 85 30.57 -8.12 -31.46
N ALA A 86 30.94 -8.31 -32.74
CA ALA A 86 30.29 -9.30 -33.60
C ALA A 86 30.60 -10.74 -33.17
N GLU A 87 31.69 -10.92 -32.44
CA GLU A 87 32.22 -12.17 -31.90
C GLU A 87 31.68 -12.46 -30.48
N ALA A 88 30.80 -11.60 -29.94
CA ALA A 88 30.23 -11.80 -28.63
C ALA A 88 29.49 -13.15 -28.55
N PRO A 89 29.73 -13.98 -27.52
CA PRO A 89 29.16 -15.32 -27.43
C PRO A 89 27.64 -15.32 -27.18
N VAL A 90 27.05 -14.18 -26.78
CA VAL A 90 25.63 -14.04 -26.48
C VAL A 90 25.04 -12.86 -27.25
N VAL A 91 23.87 -13.07 -27.86
CA VAL A 91 23.09 -12.04 -28.54
C VAL A 91 21.81 -11.75 -27.75
N LEU A 92 21.55 -10.47 -27.49
CA LEU A 92 20.31 -9.97 -26.90
C LEU A 92 19.50 -9.25 -27.98
N GLU A 93 18.41 -9.87 -28.42
CA GLU A 93 17.41 -9.24 -29.30
C GLU A 93 16.47 -8.37 -28.46
N VAL A 94 16.43 -7.07 -28.77
CA VAL A 94 15.57 -6.10 -28.07
C VAL A 94 14.52 -5.56 -29.03
N TYR A 95 13.27 -5.95 -28.82
CA TYR A 95 12.12 -5.36 -29.51
C TYR A 95 11.64 -4.14 -28.73
N SER A 96 11.71 -2.96 -29.34
CA SER A 96 11.32 -1.71 -28.71
C SER A 96 10.55 -0.79 -29.66
N ASP A 97 9.64 0.01 -29.12
CA ASP A 97 8.86 1.00 -29.89
C ASP A 97 9.22 2.40 -29.36
N PHE A 98 9.48 3.35 -30.27
CA PHE A 98 9.84 4.73 -29.90
C PHE A 98 8.75 5.46 -29.09
N GLN A 99 7.50 5.03 -29.18
CA GLN A 99 6.35 5.59 -28.46
C GLN A 99 6.08 4.86 -27.14
N CYS A 100 6.77 3.75 -26.86
CA CYS A 100 6.57 2.96 -25.65
C CYS A 100 7.25 3.61 -24.42
N PRO A 101 6.49 4.09 -23.40
CA PRO A 101 7.07 4.79 -22.26
C PRO A 101 7.89 3.87 -21.33
N VAL A 102 7.59 2.57 -21.31
CA VAL A 102 8.35 1.57 -20.54
C VAL A 102 9.67 1.26 -21.23
N CYS A 103 9.68 1.18 -22.56
CA CYS A 103 10.87 0.99 -23.38
C CYS A 103 11.84 2.16 -23.17
N ALA A 104 11.33 3.39 -23.11
CA ALA A 104 12.12 4.58 -22.75
C ALA A 104 12.74 4.51 -21.35
N ARG A 105 12.07 3.87 -20.36
CA ARG A 105 12.65 3.66 -19.03
C ARG A 105 13.78 2.62 -19.06
N PHE A 106 13.61 1.51 -19.79
CA PHE A 106 14.65 0.50 -19.94
C PHE A 106 15.96 1.09 -20.48
N VAL A 107 15.87 1.89 -21.54
CA VAL A 107 17.04 2.53 -22.17
C VAL A 107 17.75 3.50 -21.22
N ARG A 108 17.00 4.23 -20.38
CA ARG A 108 17.60 5.17 -19.41
C ARG A 108 18.18 4.50 -18.19
N ASP A 109 17.49 3.50 -17.64
CA ASP A 109 17.76 3.02 -16.29
C ASP A 109 18.56 1.71 -16.29
N GLN A 110 18.28 0.80 -17.24
CA GLN A 110 18.84 -0.56 -17.26
C GLN A 110 19.96 -0.72 -18.28
N PHE A 111 19.75 -0.21 -19.49
CA PHE A 111 20.70 -0.36 -20.59
C PHE A 111 22.13 0.14 -20.27
N PRO A 112 22.36 1.25 -19.53
CA PRO A 112 23.72 1.70 -19.21
C PRO A 112 24.50 0.71 -18.33
N THR A 113 23.81 -0.03 -17.48
CA THR A 113 24.43 -1.07 -16.64
C THR A 113 24.74 -2.31 -17.48
N LEU A 114 23.77 -2.73 -18.31
CA LEU A 114 23.92 -3.84 -19.25
C LEU A 114 25.09 -3.61 -20.22
N LYS A 115 25.19 -2.38 -20.75
CA LYS A 115 26.27 -1.97 -21.65
C LYS A 115 27.63 -2.10 -20.98
N ARG A 116 27.82 -1.46 -19.82
CA ARG A 116 29.11 -1.46 -19.11
C ARG A 116 29.56 -2.86 -18.68
N GLN A 117 28.62 -3.70 -18.25
CA GLN A 117 28.96 -5.02 -17.70
C GLN A 117 29.16 -6.10 -18.76
N PHE A 118 28.41 -6.04 -19.86
CA PHE A 118 28.35 -7.15 -20.80
C PHE A 118 28.69 -6.76 -22.24
N ILE A 119 28.27 -5.58 -22.69
CA ILE A 119 28.53 -5.13 -24.07
C ILE A 119 29.97 -4.64 -24.21
N ASP A 120 30.41 -3.75 -23.32
CA ASP A 120 31.76 -3.20 -23.33
C ASP A 120 32.80 -4.28 -22.95
N ALA A 121 32.37 -5.33 -22.22
CA ALA A 121 33.18 -6.50 -21.92
C ALA A 121 33.29 -7.51 -23.08
N GLY A 122 32.56 -7.30 -24.19
CA GLY A 122 32.56 -8.20 -25.35
C GLY A 122 31.81 -9.53 -25.13
N VAL A 123 31.07 -9.66 -24.03
CA VAL A 123 30.31 -10.89 -23.70
C VAL A 123 28.95 -10.90 -24.37
N LEU A 124 28.35 -9.73 -24.55
CA LEU A 124 27.00 -9.56 -25.06
C LEU A 124 26.98 -8.57 -26.22
N ARG A 125 26.23 -8.92 -27.26
CA ARG A 125 25.89 -8.02 -28.36
C ARG A 125 24.40 -7.77 -28.33
N ARG A 126 23.99 -6.51 -28.36
CA ARG A 126 22.59 -6.14 -28.54
C ARG A 126 22.28 -6.05 -30.03
N SER A 127 21.26 -6.75 -30.47
CA SER A 127 20.64 -6.59 -31.78
C SER A 127 19.30 -5.87 -31.60
N GLU A 128 18.98 -4.95 -32.50
CA GLU A 128 17.72 -4.22 -32.52
C GLU A 128 17.19 -4.25 -33.96
N GLU A 129 16.29 -5.19 -34.24
CA GLU A 129 15.58 -5.28 -35.51
C GLU A 129 14.38 -4.31 -35.49
N HIS A 130 14.27 -3.47 -36.51
CA HIS A 130 13.18 -2.49 -36.69
C HIS A 130 11.92 -3.16 -37.29
#